data_AF-A0A6L5DYQ3-F1
#
_entry.id   AF-A0A6L5DYQ3-F1
#
_cell.length_a   1.000
_cell.length_b   1.000
_cell.length_c   1.000
_cell.angle_alpha   90.00
_cell.angle_beta   90.00
_cell.angle_gamma   90.00
#
_symmetry.space_group_name_H-M   'P 1'
#
loop_
_entity.id
_entity.type
_entity.pdbx_description
1 polymer ?
#
loop_
_entity_poly.entity_id
_entity_poly.type
_entity_poly.pdbx_seq_one_letter_code
_entity_poly.pdbx_strand_id
1 'polypeptide(L)'
;MIRSTIHAFEILDTQSKGIPYEAIDYLRNQESNDDINKKLVYALKNAYNGEAYYSDELRIMLPAPLWYAIVAEKHLSEDLFEPLLEMFTTEEDWDLMNEQAVYLAGLLAKKYPSAFVDKVLYFIEENIKKEHKTPYIFCFEALYYATEEQFGRIHSILEKENFHWLDHYIRVLGDLMREDTLKKFKELLPKFEGKHTAIELQYYIDVMEGRVTDFQKGVAFCEMRDPEWKNHYQHMEHLFASTESPIEQGGKVNRNDPCPCGSGKKYKQCCLQTMS
;
A
#
# COMPACT_ATOMS: atom_id res chain seq x y z
N MET A 1 -30.09 9.39 6.73
CA MET A 1 -29.75 10.83 6.73
C MET A 1 -28.79 11.15 7.87
N ILE A 2 -27.56 11.47 7.50
CA ILE A 2 -26.47 11.89 8.39
C ILE A 2 -26.79 13.26 8.99
N ARG A 3 -26.46 13.45 10.28
CA ARG A 3 -26.88 14.65 11.07
C ARG A 3 -25.72 15.59 11.39
N SER A 4 -24.50 15.08 11.40
CA SER A 4 -23.27 15.82 11.71
C SER A 4 -22.05 14.97 11.32
N THR A 5 -20.88 15.59 11.29
CA THR A 5 -19.58 14.90 11.13
C THR A 5 -19.36 13.83 12.20
N ILE A 6 -19.72 14.12 13.45
CA ILE A 6 -19.62 13.15 14.56
C ILE A 6 -20.51 11.92 14.29
N HIS A 7 -21.77 12.14 13.88
CA HIS A 7 -22.67 11.04 13.53
C HIS A 7 -22.14 10.22 12.35
N ALA A 8 -21.48 10.85 11.37
CA ALA A 8 -20.84 10.13 10.27
C ALA A 8 -19.67 9.26 10.76
N PHE A 9 -18.81 9.78 11.64
CA PHE A 9 -17.72 9.00 12.25
C PHE A 9 -18.24 7.81 13.06
N GLU A 10 -19.27 8.00 13.89
CA GLU A 10 -19.90 6.92 14.65
C GLU A 10 -20.39 5.79 13.72
N ILE A 11 -20.98 6.14 12.58
CA ILE A 11 -21.38 5.14 11.57
C ILE A 11 -20.16 4.42 11.01
N LEU A 12 -19.14 5.15 10.54
CA LEU A 12 -17.94 4.51 9.96
C LEU A 12 -17.21 3.61 10.97
N ASP A 13 -17.12 4.03 12.23
CA ASP A 13 -16.43 3.30 13.31
C ASP A 13 -17.16 2.02 13.72
N THR A 14 -18.49 1.96 13.54
CA THR A 14 -19.31 0.84 14.03
C THR A 14 -19.89 -0.03 12.92
N GLN A 15 -19.73 0.36 11.65
CA GLN A 15 -20.27 -0.38 10.51
C GLN A 15 -19.60 -1.76 10.38
N SER A 16 -20.37 -2.82 10.67
CA SER A 16 -19.89 -4.20 10.59
C SER A 16 -20.48 -5.01 9.43
N LYS A 17 -21.47 -4.46 8.71
CA LYS A 17 -22.12 -5.08 7.55
C LYS A 17 -22.50 -4.05 6.50
N GLY A 18 -22.16 -4.27 5.25
CA GLY A 18 -22.42 -3.36 4.13
C GLY A 18 -21.49 -2.15 4.13
N ILE A 19 -21.49 -1.45 3.00
CA ILE A 19 -20.69 -0.24 2.81
C ILE A 19 -21.49 0.96 3.32
N PRO A 20 -20.93 1.81 4.22
CA PRO A 20 -21.65 2.96 4.79
C PRO A 20 -21.69 4.15 3.81
N TYR A 21 -22.36 3.98 2.67
CA TYR A 21 -22.34 4.93 1.55
C TYR A 21 -22.72 6.37 1.96
N GLU A 22 -23.80 6.54 2.73
CA GLU A 22 -24.25 7.88 3.15
C GLU A 22 -23.21 8.59 4.01
N ALA A 23 -22.53 7.89 4.91
CA ALA A 23 -21.55 8.47 5.82
C ALA A 23 -20.24 8.83 5.10
N ILE A 24 -19.75 7.93 4.23
CA ILE A 24 -18.56 8.20 3.39
C ILE A 24 -18.81 9.41 2.50
N ASP A 25 -19.95 9.43 1.80
CA ASP A 25 -20.30 10.53 0.87
C ASP A 25 -20.50 11.85 1.63
N TYR A 26 -21.13 11.81 2.81
CA TYR A 26 -21.27 12.99 3.65
C TYR A 26 -19.92 13.61 4.02
N LEU A 27 -18.96 12.79 4.47
CA LEU A 27 -17.63 13.24 4.88
C LEU A 27 -16.80 13.76 3.69
N ARG A 28 -16.79 13.03 2.56
CA ARG A 28 -16.10 13.43 1.33
C ARG A 28 -16.55 14.78 0.77
N ASN A 29 -17.79 15.19 1.05
CA ASN A 29 -18.36 16.46 0.61
C ASN A 29 -18.18 17.60 1.62
N GLN A 30 -17.54 17.36 2.78
CA GLN A 30 -17.18 18.43 3.71
C GLN A 30 -15.91 19.17 3.23
N GLU A 31 -15.75 20.41 3.69
CA GLU A 31 -14.44 21.05 3.62
C GLU A 31 -13.46 20.34 4.55
N SER A 32 -12.22 20.18 4.09
CA SER A 32 -11.13 19.67 4.93
C SER A 32 -10.97 20.54 6.17
N ASN A 33 -10.93 19.89 7.34
CA ASN A 33 -10.75 20.53 8.63
C ASN A 33 -9.96 19.61 9.57
N ASP A 34 -9.53 20.16 10.71
CA ASP A 34 -8.69 19.46 11.67
C ASP A 34 -9.32 18.18 12.21
N ASP A 35 -10.64 18.13 12.40
CA ASP A 35 -11.31 16.96 12.97
C ASP A 35 -11.32 15.80 11.97
N ILE A 36 -11.63 16.07 10.70
CA ILE A 36 -11.53 15.08 9.62
C ILE A 36 -10.08 14.64 9.49
N ASN A 37 -9.13 15.56 9.39
CA ASN A 37 -7.72 15.24 9.20
C ASN A 37 -7.18 14.36 10.35
N LYS A 38 -7.46 14.71 11.61
CA LYS A 38 -7.08 13.88 12.78
C LYS A 38 -7.68 12.49 12.71
N LYS A 39 -8.94 12.37 12.29
CA LYS A 39 -9.61 11.07 12.17
C LYS A 39 -8.99 10.21 11.07
N LEU A 40 -8.64 10.80 9.93
CA LEU A 40 -7.96 10.12 8.82
C LEU A 40 -6.56 9.66 9.22
N VAL A 41 -5.75 10.54 9.83
CA VAL A 41 -4.43 10.21 10.35
C VAL A 41 -4.51 9.05 11.35
N TYR A 42 -5.45 9.13 12.30
CA TYR A 42 -5.67 8.06 13.28
C TYR A 42 -6.03 6.74 12.60
N ALA A 43 -6.93 6.76 11.62
CA ALA A 43 -7.40 5.56 10.95
C ALA A 43 -6.31 4.86 10.14
N LEU A 44 -5.52 5.61 9.35
CA LEU A 44 -4.41 5.03 8.59
C LEU A 44 -3.33 4.47 9.51
N LYS A 45 -2.95 5.22 10.56
CA LYS A 45 -1.96 4.77 11.54
C LYS A 45 -2.36 3.48 12.27
N ASN A 46 -3.66 3.28 12.46
CA ASN A 46 -4.19 2.14 13.19
C ASN A 46 -4.88 1.12 12.27
N ALA A 47 -4.64 1.15 10.96
CA ALA A 47 -5.41 0.36 9.99
C ALA A 47 -5.44 -1.15 10.30
N TYR A 48 -4.37 -1.65 10.91
CA TYR A 48 -4.23 -3.05 11.30
C TYR A 48 -4.14 -3.25 12.82
N ASN A 49 -4.44 -2.21 13.62
CA ASN A 49 -4.38 -2.28 15.07
C ASN A 49 -5.66 -2.90 15.64
N GLY A 50 -5.54 -4.11 16.19
CA GLY A 50 -6.65 -4.82 16.84
C GLY A 50 -7.22 -4.06 18.05
N GLU A 51 -6.42 -3.30 18.80
CA GLU A 51 -6.95 -2.49 19.92
C GLU A 51 -7.86 -1.36 19.44
N ALA A 52 -7.67 -0.89 18.20
CA ALA A 52 -8.45 0.21 17.63
C ALA A 52 -9.69 -0.27 16.88
N TYR A 53 -9.60 -1.38 16.14
CA TYR A 53 -10.64 -1.80 15.18
C TYR A 53 -11.12 -3.24 15.34
N TYR A 54 -10.68 -4.00 16.35
CA TYR A 54 -11.26 -5.31 16.63
C TYR A 54 -12.56 -5.16 17.43
N SER A 55 -13.62 -5.82 16.98
CA SER A 55 -14.86 -5.97 17.74
C SER A 55 -14.85 -7.31 18.48
N ASP A 56 -14.79 -7.29 19.81
CA ASP A 56 -14.86 -8.51 20.63
C ASP A 56 -16.21 -9.23 20.52
N GLU A 57 -17.30 -8.46 20.39
CA GLU A 57 -18.66 -8.99 20.25
C GLU A 57 -18.83 -9.77 18.95
N LEU A 58 -18.36 -9.19 17.84
CA LEU A 58 -18.48 -9.78 16.50
C LEU A 58 -17.31 -10.69 16.14
N ARG A 59 -16.21 -10.62 16.90
CA ARG A 59 -14.94 -11.32 16.67
C ARG A 59 -14.32 -11.06 15.29
N ILE A 60 -14.41 -9.81 14.82
CA ILE A 60 -13.87 -9.37 13.53
C ILE A 60 -13.04 -8.11 13.65
N MET A 61 -12.13 -7.92 12.68
CA MET A 61 -11.59 -6.59 12.39
C MET A 61 -12.65 -5.79 11.62
N LEU A 62 -12.99 -4.61 12.14
CA LEU A 62 -13.95 -3.71 11.51
C LEU A 62 -13.32 -3.05 10.27
N PRO A 63 -14.07 -2.89 9.17
CA PRO A 63 -13.57 -2.30 7.93
C PRO A 63 -13.42 -0.77 8.00
N ALA A 64 -13.55 -0.16 9.18
CA ALA A 64 -13.50 1.29 9.38
C ALA A 64 -12.25 1.96 8.75
N PRO A 65 -11.02 1.42 8.85
CA PRO A 65 -9.85 2.00 8.19
C PRO A 65 -10.02 2.19 6.68
N LEU A 66 -10.65 1.21 6.00
CA LEU A 66 -10.93 1.29 4.58
C LEU A 66 -11.89 2.44 4.27
N TRP A 67 -12.95 2.60 5.06
CA TRP A 67 -13.89 3.71 4.89
C TRP A 67 -13.21 5.07 5.04
N TYR A 68 -12.32 5.22 6.03
CA TYR A 68 -11.54 6.44 6.19
C TYR A 68 -10.53 6.64 5.05
N ALA A 69 -9.89 5.59 4.54
CA ALA A 69 -9.01 5.70 3.39
C ALA A 69 -9.76 6.12 2.11
N ILE A 70 -11.03 5.74 1.94
CA ILE A 70 -11.90 6.26 0.87
C ILE A 70 -12.22 7.74 1.11
N VAL A 71 -12.53 8.15 2.34
CA VAL A 71 -12.76 9.57 2.67
C VAL A 71 -11.50 10.40 2.37
N ALA A 72 -10.31 9.88 2.67
CA ALA A 72 -9.02 10.56 2.47
C ALA A 72 -8.76 10.99 1.02
N GLU A 73 -9.34 10.33 0.02
CA GLU A 73 -9.22 10.73 -1.40
C GLU A 73 -9.62 12.20 -1.63
N LYS A 74 -10.54 12.75 -0.82
CA LYS A 74 -11.00 14.15 -0.91
C LYS A 74 -10.34 15.08 0.11
N HIS A 75 -9.51 14.55 1.01
CA HIS A 75 -8.88 15.29 2.12
C HIS A 75 -7.37 15.09 2.18
N LEU A 76 -6.71 15.01 1.01
CA LEU A 76 -5.26 14.81 0.92
C LEU A 76 -4.47 15.92 1.62
N SER A 77 -3.65 15.57 2.61
CA SER A 77 -2.78 16.47 3.38
C SER A 77 -1.40 15.83 3.60
N GLU A 78 -0.40 16.65 3.95
CA GLU A 78 0.95 16.14 4.28
C GLU A 78 0.95 15.28 5.55
N ASP A 79 -0.02 15.48 6.46
CA ASP A 79 -0.15 14.69 7.69
C ASP A 79 -0.46 13.20 7.41
N LEU A 80 -0.96 12.88 6.20
CA LEU A 80 -1.23 11.51 5.79
C LEU A 80 0.02 10.76 5.30
N PHE A 81 1.14 11.46 5.05
CA PHE A 81 2.32 10.85 4.42
C PHE A 81 2.90 9.71 5.26
N GLU A 82 3.20 9.97 6.53
CA GLU A 82 3.82 8.98 7.40
C GLU A 82 2.86 7.84 7.75
N PRO A 83 1.61 8.09 8.19
CA PRO A 83 0.64 7.01 8.44
C PRO A 83 0.43 6.08 7.25
N LEU A 84 0.37 6.61 6.03
CA LEU A 84 0.20 5.81 4.83
C LEU A 84 1.43 4.94 4.54
N LEU A 85 2.64 5.51 4.64
CA LEU A 85 3.86 4.75 4.36
C LEU A 85 4.08 3.64 5.39
N GLU A 86 3.82 3.91 6.68
CA GLU A 86 3.93 2.91 7.76
C GLU A 86 3.03 1.69 7.52
N MET A 87 1.86 1.86 6.89
CA MET A 87 0.98 0.74 6.53
C MET A 87 1.68 -0.28 5.63
N PHE A 88 2.51 0.16 4.67
CA PHE A 88 3.23 -0.74 3.75
C PHE A 88 4.35 -1.55 4.42
N THR A 89 4.61 -1.29 5.71
CA THR A 89 5.53 -2.08 6.55
C THR A 89 4.83 -2.97 7.56
N THR A 90 3.52 -3.19 7.41
CA THR A 90 2.77 -4.14 8.23
C THR A 90 2.51 -5.43 7.45
N GLU A 91 2.80 -6.59 8.04
CA GLU A 91 2.57 -7.91 7.43
C GLU A 91 1.10 -8.33 7.57
N GLU A 92 0.22 -7.70 6.80
CA GLU A 92 -1.22 -7.96 6.84
C GLU A 92 -1.77 -8.18 5.42
N ASP A 93 -2.60 -9.21 5.30
CA ASP A 93 -3.15 -9.67 4.02
C ASP A 93 -4.59 -9.16 3.85
N TRP A 94 -4.72 -7.84 3.63
CA TRP A 94 -6.01 -7.23 3.32
C TRP A 94 -5.94 -6.48 2.00
N ASP A 95 -6.18 -7.20 0.91
CA ASP A 95 -6.07 -6.72 -0.48
C ASP A 95 -6.77 -5.38 -0.72
N LEU A 96 -8.02 -5.23 -0.26
CA LEU A 96 -8.79 -4.00 -0.48
C LEU A 96 -8.17 -2.77 0.20
N MET A 97 -7.60 -2.95 1.38
CA MET A 97 -6.93 -1.86 2.09
C MET A 97 -5.59 -1.53 1.44
N ASN A 98 -4.84 -2.54 1.02
CA ASN A 98 -3.58 -2.37 0.30
C ASN A 98 -3.81 -1.63 -1.02
N GLU A 99 -4.84 -2.03 -1.79
CA GLU A 99 -5.22 -1.38 -3.04
C GLU A 99 -5.62 0.09 -2.83
N GLN A 100 -6.45 0.37 -1.82
CA GLN A 100 -6.83 1.74 -1.48
C GLN A 100 -5.64 2.57 -1.01
N ALA A 101 -4.70 1.97 -0.27
CA ALA A 101 -3.47 2.64 0.16
C ALA A 101 -2.55 2.98 -1.03
N VAL A 102 -2.41 2.07 -2.01
CA VAL A 102 -1.71 2.35 -3.29
C VAL A 102 -2.39 3.51 -4.02
N TYR A 103 -3.73 3.49 -4.12
CA TYR A 103 -4.48 4.58 -4.74
C TYR A 103 -4.19 5.94 -4.08
N LEU A 104 -4.20 5.98 -2.74
CA LEU A 104 -3.85 7.19 -1.97
C LEU A 104 -2.39 7.62 -2.20
N ALA A 105 -1.44 6.68 -2.29
CA ALA A 105 -0.05 7.00 -2.55
C ALA A 105 0.11 7.71 -3.90
N GLY A 106 -0.55 7.20 -4.95
CA GLY A 106 -0.59 7.85 -6.26
C GLY A 106 -1.22 9.25 -6.20
N LEU A 107 -2.36 9.40 -5.51
CA LEU A 107 -3.02 10.71 -5.35
C LEU A 107 -2.16 11.73 -4.57
N LEU A 108 -1.50 11.31 -3.50
CA LEU A 108 -0.60 12.17 -2.72
C LEU A 108 0.63 12.56 -3.54
N ALA A 109 1.20 11.63 -4.30
CA ALA A 109 2.33 11.91 -5.19
C ALA A 109 1.93 12.89 -6.30
N LYS A 110 0.73 12.72 -6.89
CA LYS A 110 0.19 13.65 -7.89
C LYS A 110 -0.04 15.05 -7.33
N LYS A 111 -0.52 15.15 -6.09
CA LYS A 111 -0.79 16.45 -5.43
C LYS A 111 0.47 17.12 -4.88
N TYR A 112 1.41 16.34 -4.36
CA TYR A 112 2.64 16.81 -3.70
C TYR A 112 3.89 16.12 -4.28
N PRO A 113 4.19 16.30 -5.57
CA PRO A 113 5.19 15.50 -6.29
C PRO A 113 6.61 15.66 -5.74
N SER A 114 6.97 16.83 -5.17
CA SER A 114 8.24 16.97 -4.46
C SER A 114 8.14 16.38 -3.05
N ALA A 115 7.31 16.96 -2.18
CA ALA A 115 7.28 16.63 -0.74
C ALA A 115 6.97 15.15 -0.46
N PHE A 116 5.97 14.56 -1.13
CA PHE A 116 5.61 13.17 -0.86
C PHE A 116 6.59 12.18 -1.48
N VAL A 117 7.05 12.41 -2.72
CA VAL A 117 8.02 11.52 -3.36
C VAL A 117 9.36 11.55 -2.61
N ASP A 118 9.78 12.70 -2.06
CA ASP A 118 10.98 12.75 -1.21
C ASP A 118 10.85 11.93 0.07
N LYS A 119 9.67 11.93 0.69
CA LYS A 119 9.32 11.07 1.83
C LYS A 119 9.33 9.59 1.43
N VAL A 120 8.77 9.25 0.27
CA VAL A 120 8.82 7.89 -0.29
C VAL A 120 10.26 7.43 -0.52
N LEU A 121 11.10 8.25 -1.16
CA LEU A 121 12.50 7.90 -1.41
C LEU A 121 13.27 7.67 -0.10
N TYR A 122 13.04 8.51 0.92
CA TYR A 122 13.59 8.29 2.25
C TYR A 122 13.11 6.97 2.87
N PHE A 123 11.81 6.69 2.77
CA PHE A 123 11.22 5.47 3.28
C PHE A 123 11.78 4.21 2.59
N ILE A 124 11.96 4.24 1.27
CA ILE A 124 12.58 3.15 0.51
C ILE A 124 14.01 2.89 1.00
N GLU A 125 14.83 3.94 1.12
CA GLU A 125 16.21 3.82 1.57
C GLU A 125 16.32 3.25 2.99
N GLU A 126 15.47 3.70 3.92
CA GLU A 126 15.46 3.19 5.29
C GLU A 126 15.01 1.73 5.36
N ASN A 127 14.05 1.31 4.54
CA ASN A 127 13.62 -0.10 4.49
C ASN A 127 14.70 -1.00 3.86
N ILE A 128 15.40 -0.55 2.81
CA ILE A 128 16.55 -1.26 2.24
C ILE A 128 17.64 -1.42 3.31
N LYS A 129 17.99 -0.34 4.00
CA LYS A 129 19.01 -0.34 5.05
C LYS A 129 18.68 -1.28 6.22
N LYS A 130 17.40 -1.42 6.56
CA LYS A 130 16.92 -2.34 7.59
C LYS A 130 16.70 -3.77 7.07
N GLU A 131 16.91 -4.01 5.78
CA GLU A 131 16.61 -5.27 5.09
C GLU A 131 15.17 -5.76 5.34
N HIS A 132 14.24 -4.81 5.44
CA HIS A 132 12.82 -5.12 5.61
C HIS A 132 12.29 -5.88 4.40
N LYS A 133 11.49 -6.93 4.65
CA LYS A 133 10.91 -7.79 3.61
C LYS A 133 9.42 -7.54 3.38
N THR A 134 8.83 -6.63 4.14
CA THR A 134 7.44 -6.22 3.97
C THR A 134 7.24 -5.61 2.58
N PRO A 135 6.01 -5.64 2.03
CA PRO A 135 5.72 -5.22 0.67
C PRO A 135 5.68 -3.70 0.51
N TYR A 136 6.75 -3.00 0.91
CA TYR A 136 6.89 -1.56 0.68
C TYR A 136 7.01 -1.20 -0.82
N ILE A 137 6.98 -2.17 -1.73
CA ILE A 137 6.77 -1.97 -3.18
C ILE A 137 5.56 -1.11 -3.50
N PHE A 138 4.52 -1.15 -2.68
CA PHE A 138 3.31 -0.36 -2.88
C PHE A 138 3.57 1.14 -2.90
N CYS A 139 4.62 1.62 -2.22
CA CYS A 139 5.00 3.04 -2.29
C CYS A 139 5.66 3.45 -3.61
N PHE A 140 6.11 2.49 -4.45
CA PHE A 140 6.74 2.80 -5.74
C PHE A 140 5.78 3.44 -6.73
N GLU A 141 4.47 3.28 -6.51
CA GLU A 141 3.41 4.02 -7.19
C GLU A 141 3.68 5.53 -7.24
N ALA A 142 4.26 6.10 -6.19
CA ALA A 142 4.58 7.53 -6.14
C ALA A 142 5.63 7.96 -7.17
N LEU A 143 6.48 7.05 -7.65
CA LEU A 143 7.57 7.36 -8.59
C LEU A 143 7.05 7.76 -9.98
N TYR A 144 5.81 7.41 -10.32
CA TYR A 144 5.16 7.89 -11.55
C TYR A 144 5.00 9.42 -11.61
N TYR A 145 5.04 10.08 -10.44
CA TYR A 145 4.94 11.54 -10.31
C TYR A 145 6.25 12.19 -9.86
N ALA A 146 7.37 11.45 -9.89
CA ALA A 146 8.69 11.99 -9.53
C ALA A 146 9.08 13.16 -10.45
N THR A 147 9.66 14.19 -9.85
CA THR A 147 10.18 15.37 -10.55
C THR A 147 11.61 15.13 -11.06
N GLU A 148 12.05 15.95 -12.02
CA GLU A 148 13.41 15.87 -12.58
C GLU A 148 14.52 15.90 -11.52
N GLU A 149 14.35 16.74 -10.48
CA GLU A 149 15.35 16.92 -9.42
C GLU A 149 15.57 15.65 -8.57
N GLN A 150 14.59 14.74 -8.55
CA GLN A 150 14.62 13.52 -7.75
C GLN A 150 15.31 12.35 -8.46
N PHE A 151 15.50 12.41 -9.79
CA PHE A 151 16.03 11.28 -10.55
C PHE A 151 17.48 10.91 -10.19
N GLY A 152 18.29 11.89 -9.78
CA GLY A 152 19.62 11.59 -9.24
C GLY A 152 19.57 10.66 -8.02
N ARG A 153 18.62 10.90 -7.10
CA ARG A 153 18.41 10.04 -5.92
C ARG A 153 17.79 8.70 -6.30
N ILE A 154 16.78 8.69 -7.18
CA ILE A 154 16.15 7.46 -7.70
C ILE A 154 17.18 6.53 -8.34
N HIS A 155 18.06 7.04 -9.20
CA HIS A 155 19.10 6.23 -9.84
C HIS A 155 20.13 5.71 -8.84
N SER A 156 20.42 6.45 -7.77
CA SER A 156 21.32 5.98 -6.71
C SER A 156 20.74 4.82 -5.89
N ILE A 157 19.41 4.70 -5.80
CA ILE A 157 18.74 3.62 -5.08
C ILE A 157 18.92 2.27 -5.81
N LEU A 158 18.98 2.27 -7.15
CA LEU A 158 19.25 1.06 -7.95
C LEU A 158 20.59 0.39 -7.61
N GLU A 159 21.52 1.13 -7.01
CA GLU A 159 22.87 0.63 -6.66
C GLU A 159 22.98 0.11 -5.24
N LYS A 160 21.93 0.26 -4.43
CA LYS A 160 21.95 -0.18 -3.03
C LYS A 160 22.02 -1.71 -2.99
N GLU A 161 22.93 -2.21 -2.18
CA GLU A 161 22.98 -3.64 -1.85
C GLU A 161 21.73 -4.04 -1.04
N ASN A 162 21.39 -5.34 -1.06
CA ASN A 162 20.25 -5.90 -0.33
C ASN A 162 18.87 -5.29 -0.67
N PHE A 163 18.73 -4.65 -1.82
CA PHE A 163 17.44 -4.14 -2.27
C PHE A 163 16.52 -5.29 -2.73
N HIS A 164 15.70 -5.80 -1.82
CA HIS A 164 14.82 -6.95 -2.07
C HIS A 164 13.87 -6.76 -3.26
N TRP A 165 13.38 -5.53 -3.46
CA TRP A 165 12.37 -5.20 -4.45
C TRP A 165 12.91 -4.56 -5.73
N LEU A 166 14.21 -4.75 -6.02
CA LEU A 166 14.91 -4.13 -7.15
C LEU A 166 14.19 -4.34 -8.49
N ASP A 167 13.74 -5.57 -8.79
CA ASP A 167 13.07 -5.87 -10.06
C ASP A 167 11.76 -5.08 -10.23
N HIS A 168 10.99 -4.86 -9.15
CA HIS A 168 9.78 -4.04 -9.19
C HIS A 168 10.10 -2.55 -9.35
N TYR A 169 11.19 -2.09 -8.72
CA TYR A 169 11.68 -0.72 -8.89
C TYR A 169 12.12 -0.46 -10.33
N ILE A 170 12.82 -1.42 -10.96
CA ILE A 170 13.21 -1.39 -12.37
C ILE A 170 11.97 -1.29 -13.26
N ARG A 171 10.92 -2.06 -13.01
CA ARG A 171 9.67 -2.02 -13.80
C ARG A 171 9.05 -0.63 -13.84
N VAL A 172 8.85 -0.03 -12.66
CA VAL A 172 8.26 1.31 -12.56
C VAL A 172 9.12 2.34 -13.29
N LEU A 173 10.44 2.31 -13.12
CA LEU A 173 11.34 3.23 -13.85
C LEU A 173 11.37 2.96 -15.35
N GLY A 174 11.19 1.70 -15.73
CA GLY A 174 10.99 1.22 -17.09
C GLY A 174 9.82 1.92 -17.77
N ASP A 175 8.67 1.94 -17.09
CA ASP A 175 7.46 2.61 -17.56
C ASP A 175 7.65 4.11 -17.75
N LEU A 176 8.56 4.77 -17.03
CA LEU A 176 8.80 6.21 -17.20
C LEU A 176 9.49 6.56 -18.52
N MET A 177 10.14 5.59 -19.19
CA MET A 177 10.75 5.76 -20.53
C MET A 177 11.75 6.91 -20.62
N ARG A 178 12.52 7.15 -19.56
CA ARG A 178 13.50 8.25 -19.51
C ARG A 178 14.86 7.86 -20.10
N GLU A 179 15.49 8.82 -20.79
CA GLU A 179 16.82 8.62 -21.40
C GLU A 179 17.94 8.42 -20.36
N ASP A 180 17.88 9.14 -19.24
CA ASP A 180 18.85 9.00 -18.15
C ASP A 180 18.70 7.67 -17.40
N THR A 181 17.47 7.19 -17.20
CA THR A 181 17.17 5.84 -16.71
C THR A 181 17.71 4.77 -17.65
N LEU A 182 17.55 4.91 -18.97
CA LEU A 182 18.12 3.98 -19.96
C LEU A 182 19.65 3.89 -19.82
N LYS A 183 20.33 5.04 -19.69
CA LYS A 183 21.79 5.08 -19.45
C LYS A 183 22.13 4.32 -18.17
N LYS A 184 21.36 4.52 -17.10
CA LYS A 184 21.58 3.83 -15.83
C LYS A 184 21.36 2.32 -15.92
N PHE A 185 20.31 1.87 -16.59
CA PHE A 185 20.05 0.43 -16.79
C PHE A 185 21.19 -0.26 -17.54
N LYS A 186 21.70 0.37 -18.60
CA LYS A 186 22.86 -0.15 -19.35
C LYS A 186 24.13 -0.26 -18.50
N GLU A 187 24.35 0.72 -17.63
CA GLU A 187 25.48 0.69 -16.68
C GLU A 187 25.35 -0.45 -15.67
N LEU A 188 24.13 -0.74 -15.21
CA LEU A 188 23.86 -1.77 -14.21
C LEU A 188 23.87 -3.19 -14.77
N LEU A 189 23.45 -3.37 -16.02
CA LEU A 189 23.25 -4.68 -16.63
C LEU A 189 24.43 -5.66 -16.42
N PRO A 190 25.71 -5.28 -16.63
CA PRO A 190 26.83 -6.20 -16.39
C PRO A 190 26.98 -6.66 -14.94
N LYS A 191 26.53 -5.86 -13.95
CA LYS A 191 26.60 -6.21 -12.52
C LYS A 191 25.64 -7.36 -12.14
N PHE A 192 24.63 -7.62 -12.98
CA PHE A 192 23.59 -8.62 -12.75
C PHE A 192 23.71 -9.82 -13.70
N GLU A 193 24.80 -9.97 -14.44
CA GLU A 193 25.00 -11.07 -15.37
C GLU A 193 24.77 -12.43 -14.68
N GLY A 194 23.97 -13.29 -15.32
CA GLY A 194 23.56 -14.59 -14.78
C GLY A 194 22.45 -14.55 -13.73
N LYS A 195 21.87 -13.39 -13.40
CA LYS A 195 20.74 -13.23 -12.47
C LYS A 195 19.45 -12.86 -13.18
N HIS A 196 18.32 -13.11 -12.54
CA HIS A 196 16.99 -12.73 -13.04
C HIS A 196 16.89 -11.22 -13.36
N THR A 197 17.44 -10.37 -12.49
CA THR A 197 17.48 -8.91 -12.68
C THR A 197 18.10 -8.47 -14.02
N ALA A 198 19.08 -9.20 -14.57
CA ALA A 198 19.63 -8.87 -15.89
C ALA A 198 18.63 -9.08 -17.02
N ILE A 199 17.73 -10.05 -16.90
CA ILE A 199 16.65 -10.28 -17.87
C ILE A 199 15.69 -9.08 -17.84
N GLU A 200 15.30 -8.63 -16.65
CA GLU A 200 14.42 -7.47 -16.47
C GLU A 200 15.06 -6.18 -17.03
N LEU A 201 16.33 -5.93 -16.69
CA LEU A 201 17.07 -4.78 -17.23
C LEU A 201 17.17 -4.83 -18.75
N GLN A 202 17.53 -5.99 -19.32
CA GLN A 202 17.65 -6.14 -20.77
C GLN A 202 16.32 -5.90 -21.48
N TYR A 203 15.22 -6.42 -20.91
CA TYR A 203 13.88 -6.20 -21.45
C TYR A 203 13.55 -4.71 -21.56
N TYR A 204 13.72 -3.93 -20.48
CA TYR A 204 13.43 -2.50 -20.52
C TYR A 204 14.42 -1.70 -21.37
N ILE A 205 15.69 -2.13 -21.47
CA ILE A 205 16.64 -1.56 -22.42
C ILE A 205 16.15 -1.78 -23.85
N ASP A 206 15.69 -3.00 -24.20
CA ASP A 206 15.15 -3.32 -25.51
C ASP A 206 13.90 -2.50 -25.84
N VAL A 207 13.00 -2.35 -24.88
CA VAL A 207 11.81 -1.49 -24.97
C VAL A 207 12.21 -0.04 -25.24
N MET A 208 13.11 0.53 -24.43
CA MET A 208 13.54 1.93 -24.54
C MET A 208 14.36 2.21 -25.81
N GLU A 209 15.01 1.20 -26.38
CA GLU A 209 15.70 1.30 -27.68
C GLU A 209 14.80 0.98 -28.88
N GLY A 210 13.52 0.71 -28.66
CA GLY A 210 12.55 0.44 -29.72
C GLY A 210 12.70 -0.93 -30.38
N ARG A 211 13.37 -1.89 -29.72
CA ARG A 211 13.48 -3.29 -30.17
C ARG A 211 12.21 -4.11 -29.84
N VAL A 212 11.41 -3.65 -28.88
CA VAL A 212 10.10 -4.24 -28.53
C VAL A 212 9.00 -3.27 -28.96
N THR A 213 8.10 -3.70 -29.84
CA THR A 213 7.11 -2.82 -30.49
C THR A 213 5.70 -2.94 -29.93
N ASP A 214 5.41 -3.99 -29.17
CA ASP A 214 4.12 -4.28 -28.53
C ASP A 214 4.08 -3.90 -27.04
N PHE A 215 5.12 -3.20 -26.56
CA PHE A 215 5.18 -2.73 -25.18
C PHE A 215 4.04 -1.76 -24.85
N GLN A 216 3.26 -2.11 -23.84
CA GLN A 216 2.27 -1.22 -23.23
C GLN A 216 2.86 -0.67 -21.95
N LYS A 217 3.14 0.64 -21.95
CA LYS A 217 3.64 1.35 -20.77
C LYS A 217 2.64 1.22 -19.62
N GLY A 218 3.15 0.86 -18.44
CA GLY A 218 2.43 0.96 -17.18
C GLY A 218 2.10 2.41 -16.84
N VAL A 219 0.98 2.59 -16.16
CA VAL A 219 0.57 3.88 -15.58
C VAL A 219 0.27 3.68 -14.11
N ALA A 220 0.36 4.76 -13.33
CA ALA A 220 -0.04 4.77 -11.93
C ALA A 220 -1.46 4.20 -11.79
N PHE A 221 -1.65 3.29 -10.84
CA PHE A 221 -2.96 2.75 -10.46
C PHE A 221 -4.01 3.84 -10.22
N CYS A 222 -3.62 5.00 -9.68
CA CYS A 222 -4.58 6.09 -9.50
C CYS A 222 -5.10 6.74 -10.78
N GLU A 223 -4.47 6.48 -11.94
CA GLU A 223 -4.98 6.87 -13.26
C GLU A 223 -5.88 5.78 -13.89
N MET A 224 -5.82 4.53 -13.39
CA MET A 224 -6.60 3.40 -13.90
C MET A 224 -7.90 3.18 -13.14
N ARG A 225 -7.87 3.33 -11.81
CA ARG A 225 -9.05 3.13 -10.95
C ARG A 225 -10.09 4.20 -11.24
N ASP A 226 -11.37 3.81 -11.31
CA ASP A 226 -12.48 4.74 -11.44
C ASP A 226 -12.42 5.80 -10.31
N PRO A 227 -12.35 7.11 -10.63
CA PRO A 227 -12.33 8.17 -9.63
C PRO A 227 -13.66 8.28 -8.86
N GLU A 228 -14.76 7.74 -9.41
CA GLU A 228 -16.01 7.57 -8.66
C GLU A 228 -15.92 6.31 -7.78
N TRP A 229 -15.53 6.54 -6.53
CA TRP A 229 -15.31 5.47 -5.54
C TRP A 229 -16.49 4.49 -5.41
N LYS A 230 -17.74 4.95 -5.59
CA LYS A 230 -18.92 4.07 -5.53
C LYS A 230 -18.88 3.02 -6.62
N ASN A 231 -18.50 3.39 -7.84
CA ASN A 231 -18.41 2.44 -8.96
C ASN A 231 -17.36 1.36 -8.68
N HIS A 232 -16.28 1.75 -8.03
CA HIS A 232 -15.20 0.84 -7.66
C HIS A 232 -15.67 -0.19 -6.61
N TYR A 233 -16.31 0.25 -5.51
CA TYR A 233 -16.66 -0.64 -4.40
C TYR A 233 -18.02 -1.34 -4.51
N GLN A 234 -18.97 -0.85 -5.32
CA GLN A 234 -20.31 -1.46 -5.39
C GLN A 234 -20.29 -2.93 -5.84
N HIS A 235 -19.36 -3.30 -6.71
CA HIS A 235 -19.21 -4.68 -7.17
C HIS A 235 -18.65 -5.61 -6.06
N MET A 236 -18.04 -5.02 -5.02
CA MET A 236 -17.43 -5.70 -3.88
C MET A 236 -18.36 -5.71 -2.66
N GLU A 237 -19.58 -5.20 -2.76
CA GLU A 237 -20.51 -5.11 -1.63
C GLU A 237 -20.78 -6.47 -0.95
N HIS A 238 -20.73 -7.56 -1.72
CA HIS A 238 -20.87 -8.92 -1.21
C HIS A 238 -19.79 -9.30 -0.18
N LEU A 239 -18.59 -8.72 -0.26
CA LEU A 239 -17.50 -8.93 0.72
C LEU A 239 -17.81 -8.30 2.07
N PHE A 240 -18.73 -7.34 2.10
CA PHE A 240 -19.17 -6.67 3.32
C PHE A 240 -20.55 -7.16 3.80
N ALA A 241 -21.18 -8.09 3.08
CA ALA A 241 -22.56 -8.51 3.37
C ALA A 241 -22.71 -9.33 4.67
N SER A 242 -21.64 -9.99 5.11
CA SER A 242 -21.58 -10.76 6.36
C SER A 242 -20.58 -10.13 7.34
N THR A 243 -20.67 -10.52 8.62
CA THR A 243 -19.65 -10.20 9.64
C THR A 243 -18.50 -11.22 9.59
N GLU A 244 -18.08 -11.62 8.41
CA GLU A 244 -16.87 -12.42 8.24
C GLU A 244 -15.69 -11.44 8.05
N SER A 245 -14.62 -11.62 8.82
CA SER A 245 -13.47 -10.71 8.79
C SER A 245 -12.76 -10.81 7.43
N PRO A 246 -12.51 -9.69 6.73
CA PRO A 246 -11.72 -9.70 5.49
C PRO A 246 -10.23 -9.95 5.76
N ILE A 247 -9.79 -9.80 7.03
CA ILE A 247 -8.49 -10.25 7.50
C ILE A 247 -8.67 -11.70 7.95
N GLU A 248 -8.09 -12.65 7.21
CA GLU A 248 -7.90 -14.00 7.72
C GLU A 248 -6.99 -13.89 8.96
N GLN A 249 -7.57 -13.98 10.17
CA GLN A 249 -6.75 -14.32 11.32
C GLN A 249 -6.13 -15.66 10.99
N GLY A 250 -4.84 -15.67 10.62
CA GLY A 250 -4.09 -16.88 10.30
C GLY A 250 -4.53 -17.98 11.25
N GLY A 251 -5.22 -18.97 10.69
CA GLY A 251 -6.21 -19.76 11.42
C GLY A 251 -5.66 -20.18 12.77
N LYS A 252 -6.41 -19.93 13.86
CA LYS A 252 -6.02 -20.33 15.23
C LYS A 252 -5.42 -21.72 15.20
N VAL A 253 -4.09 -21.81 15.21
CA VAL A 253 -3.40 -23.09 15.11
C VAL A 253 -3.80 -23.86 16.35
N ASN A 254 -4.52 -24.98 16.16
CA ASN A 254 -4.97 -25.76 17.29
C ASN A 254 -3.73 -26.22 18.06
N ARG A 255 -3.77 -26.20 19.40
CA ARG A 255 -2.65 -26.60 20.27
C ARG A 255 -2.07 -27.97 19.90
N ASN A 256 -2.86 -28.86 19.29
CA ASN A 256 -2.43 -30.18 18.88
C ASN A 256 -2.03 -30.34 17.41
N ASP A 257 -2.22 -29.31 16.57
CA ASP A 257 -1.87 -29.35 15.14
C ASP A 257 -0.35 -29.31 14.94
N PRO A 258 0.16 -29.80 13.79
CA PRO A 258 1.56 -29.62 13.41
C PRO A 258 1.96 -28.14 13.46
N CYS A 259 3.11 -27.85 14.06
CA CYS A 259 3.57 -26.49 14.26
C CYS A 259 3.95 -25.84 12.93
N PRO A 260 3.46 -24.62 12.61
CA PRO A 260 3.69 -23.98 11.32
C PRO A 260 5.15 -23.58 11.08
N CYS A 261 6.02 -23.60 12.11
CA CYS A 261 7.46 -23.35 11.99
C CYS A 261 8.24 -24.50 11.32
N GLY A 262 7.56 -25.56 10.86
CA GLY A 262 8.19 -26.68 10.15
C GLY A 262 8.95 -27.65 11.05
N SER A 263 8.84 -27.55 12.38
CA SER A 263 9.60 -28.39 13.32
C SER A 263 9.13 -29.85 13.40
N GLY A 264 8.00 -30.19 12.77
CA GLY A 264 7.35 -31.51 12.87
C GLY A 264 6.73 -31.84 14.24
N LYS A 265 6.73 -30.89 15.19
CA LYS A 265 6.14 -31.06 16.54
C LYS A 265 4.72 -30.48 16.59
N LYS A 266 3.93 -30.85 17.60
CA LYS A 266 2.63 -30.19 17.86
C LYS A 266 2.84 -28.75 18.32
N TYR A 267 1.97 -27.82 17.93
CA TYR A 267 2.10 -26.38 18.24
C TYR A 267 2.32 -26.10 19.73
N LYS A 268 1.59 -26.79 20.62
CA LYS A 268 1.74 -26.67 22.09
C LYS A 268 3.10 -27.08 22.65
N GLN A 269 3.88 -27.88 21.91
CA GLN A 269 5.19 -28.42 22.33
C GLN A 269 6.36 -27.75 21.59
N CYS A 270 6.07 -26.70 20.81
CA CYS A 270 7.07 -25.95 20.08
C CYS A 270 6.89 -24.46 20.40
N CYS A 271 6.36 -23.67 19.48
CA CYS A 271 6.27 -22.22 19.61
C CYS A 271 5.41 -21.75 20.80
N LEU A 272 4.44 -22.54 21.29
CA LEU A 272 3.63 -22.17 22.46
C LEU A 272 4.39 -22.31 23.79
N GLN A 273 5.41 -23.17 23.86
CA GLN A 273 6.24 -23.33 25.07
C GLN A 273 7.38 -22.30 25.13
N THR A 274 7.66 -21.62 24.02
CA THR A 274 8.72 -20.59 23.95
C THR A 274 8.21 -19.21 24.39
N MET A 275 6.94 -19.10 24.79
CA MET A 275 6.28 -17.87 25.26
C MET A 275 6.07 -17.85 26.79
N SER A 276 6.86 -18.60 27.56
CA SER A 276 6.86 -18.62 29.04
C SER A 276 8.23 -18.28 29.60
#